data_AF-A0A5Q4BI73-F1
#
_entry.id   AF-A0A5Q4BI73-F1
#
_cell.length_a   1.000
_cell.length_b   1.000
_cell.length_c   1.000
_cell.angle_alpha   90.00
_cell.angle_beta   90.00
_cell.angle_gamma   90.00
#
_symmetry.space_group_name_H-M   'P 1'
#
loop_
_entity.id
_entity.type
_entity.pdbx_description
1 polymer ?
#
loop_
_entity_poly.entity_id
_entity_poly.type
_entity_poly.pdbx_seq_one_letter_code
_entity_poly.pdbx_strand_id
1 'polypeptide(L)'
;MFLASPEPPKWAPKVDSPVIVTDVTGDEEKYKLLQHGFQFAKHTSRYEAVLPELKNRDGCREALDETTKAHYDEMHELLEEILSQQEGLPKPSLIRVLMHTNRVSQVGQKGTLGPIFNVHVDQSASAAVPLAHRWLGDEAEELLAKPRFQIISMWRPCKPITRDPFAVTDANTIAESDYVKVPFIYPERTSELLEECPAERPEKPHRCRP
;
A
#
# COMPACT_ATOMS: atom_id res chain seq x y z
N MET A 1 -16.30 8.73 0.78
CA MET A 1 -16.84 9.86 1.57
C MET A 1 -16.54 11.15 0.80
N PHE A 2 -17.56 11.92 0.41
CA PHE A 2 -17.38 13.15 -0.37
C PHE A 2 -17.02 14.31 0.57
N LEU A 3 -15.83 14.88 0.38
CA LEU A 3 -15.40 16.13 1.02
C LEU A 3 -15.79 17.29 0.09
N ALA A 4 -16.86 18.01 0.42
CA ALA A 4 -17.22 19.25 -0.24
C ALA A 4 -16.58 20.42 0.53
N SER A 5 -15.37 20.81 0.14
CA SER A 5 -14.89 22.18 0.29
C SER A 5 -15.48 23.00 -0.87
N PRO A 6 -15.96 24.24 -0.66
CA PRO A 6 -16.50 25.08 -1.74
C PRO A 6 -15.43 25.43 -2.79
N GLU A 7 -14.15 25.32 -2.44
CA GLU A 7 -13.05 25.34 -3.39
C GLU A 7 -12.55 23.91 -3.65
N PRO A 8 -12.37 23.49 -4.91
CA PRO A 8 -11.69 22.23 -5.22
C PRO A 8 -10.31 22.26 -4.54
N PRO A 9 -9.81 21.13 -4.02
CA PRO A 9 -8.45 21.09 -3.48
C PRO A 9 -7.51 21.66 -4.53
N LYS A 10 -6.74 22.69 -4.17
CA LYS A 10 -5.65 23.18 -5.00
C LYS A 10 -4.63 22.06 -5.02
N TRP A 11 -4.71 21.21 -6.04
CA TRP A 11 -3.71 20.20 -6.32
C TRP A 11 -2.35 20.91 -6.37
N ALA A 12 -1.38 20.43 -5.61
CA ALA A 12 0.00 20.89 -5.79
C ALA A 12 0.32 20.78 -7.29
N PRO A 13 0.87 21.83 -7.93
CA PRO A 13 1.12 21.82 -9.36
C PRO A 13 1.97 20.60 -9.70
N LYS A 14 1.39 19.71 -10.51
CA LYS A 14 2.06 18.49 -10.97
C LYS A 14 2.87 18.82 -12.21
N VAL A 15 4.06 18.26 -12.26
CA VAL A 15 4.93 18.34 -13.44
C VAL A 15 5.02 16.94 -14.00
N ASP A 16 4.62 16.79 -15.26
CA ASP A 16 4.81 15.54 -15.97
C ASP A 16 6.31 15.30 -16.12
N SER A 17 6.77 14.15 -15.62
CA SER A 17 8.16 13.72 -15.78
C SER A 17 8.19 12.40 -16.53
N PRO A 18 9.00 12.28 -17.59
CA PRO A 18 9.21 10.99 -18.23
C PRO A 18 9.89 10.05 -17.23
N VAL A 19 9.37 8.83 -17.14
CA VAL A 19 9.93 7.76 -16.30
C VAL A 19 10.14 6.52 -17.15
N ILE A 20 11.19 5.76 -16.83
CA ILE A 20 11.46 4.48 -17.47
C ILE A 20 10.89 3.40 -16.56
N VAL A 21 9.92 2.64 -17.07
CA VAL A 21 9.38 1.47 -16.39
C VAL A 21 10.05 0.23 -16.99
N THR A 22 10.68 -0.56 -16.13
CA THR A 22 11.33 -1.81 -16.51
C THR A 22 10.39 -2.98 -16.22
N ASP A 23 10.13 -3.82 -17.22
CA ASP A 23 9.48 -5.10 -17.02
C ASP A 23 10.45 -6.06 -16.31
N VAL A 24 10.02 -6.60 -15.17
CA VAL A 24 10.80 -7.51 -14.32
C VAL A 24 10.32 -8.95 -14.39
N THR A 25 9.46 -9.28 -15.37
CA THR A 25 8.96 -10.64 -15.59
C THR A 25 10.13 -11.62 -15.77
N GLY A 26 10.14 -12.69 -14.98
CA GLY A 26 11.22 -13.69 -14.93
C GLY A 26 12.38 -13.35 -14.00
N ASP A 27 12.45 -12.13 -13.49
CA ASP A 27 13.47 -11.63 -12.56
C ASP A 27 12.89 -11.34 -11.16
N GLU A 28 11.65 -11.78 -10.88
CA GLU A 28 10.90 -11.39 -9.69
C GLU A 28 11.60 -11.82 -8.38
N GLU A 29 12.33 -12.93 -8.42
CA GLU A 29 13.02 -13.49 -7.25
C GLU A 29 14.19 -12.64 -6.75
N LYS A 30 14.70 -11.71 -7.58
CA LYS A 30 15.78 -10.78 -7.19
C LYS A 30 15.30 -9.78 -6.14
N TYR A 31 14.00 -9.47 -6.12
CA TYR A 31 13.43 -8.45 -5.24
C TYR A 31 12.97 -9.05 -3.91
N LYS A 32 13.77 -8.79 -2.87
CA LYS A 32 13.50 -9.21 -1.48
C LYS A 32 12.88 -8.10 -0.64
N LEU A 33 11.92 -8.46 0.22
CA LEU A 33 11.15 -7.52 1.04
C LEU A 33 12.04 -6.64 1.93
N LEU A 34 12.97 -7.25 2.67
CA LEU A 34 13.86 -6.50 3.57
C LEU A 34 14.89 -5.63 2.84
N GLN A 35 15.25 -5.99 1.61
CA GLN A 35 16.27 -5.28 0.85
C GLN A 35 15.65 -4.13 0.06
N HIS A 36 14.56 -4.37 -0.66
CA HIS A 36 13.99 -3.40 -1.62
C HIS A 36 12.74 -2.70 -1.10
N GLY A 37 12.19 -3.15 0.04
CA GLY A 37 10.90 -2.69 0.55
C GLY A 37 9.68 -3.37 -0.10
N PHE A 38 9.90 -4.27 -1.06
CA PHE A 38 8.85 -5.06 -1.70
C PHE A 38 9.38 -6.44 -2.13
N GLN A 39 8.46 -7.36 -2.35
CA GLN A 39 8.74 -8.69 -2.88
C GLN A 39 7.55 -9.17 -3.70
N PHE A 40 7.81 -9.93 -4.76
CA PHE A 40 6.77 -10.63 -5.50
C PHE A 40 6.50 -12.00 -4.87
N ALA A 41 5.22 -12.35 -4.74
CA ALA A 41 4.80 -13.65 -4.23
C ALA A 41 3.84 -14.30 -5.25
N LYS A 42 4.10 -15.57 -5.58
CA LYS A 42 3.21 -16.39 -6.40
C LYS A 42 2.23 -17.10 -5.47
N HIS A 43 0.97 -16.69 -5.49
CA HIS A 43 -0.08 -17.27 -4.63
C HIS A 43 -1.40 -17.48 -5.36
N THR A 44 -1.82 -18.73 -5.49
CA THR A 44 -3.15 -19.09 -6.01
C THR A 44 -4.15 -19.03 -4.86
N SER A 45 -5.10 -18.09 -4.91
CA SER A 45 -6.07 -17.94 -3.82
C SER A 45 -7.21 -18.94 -3.95
N ARG A 46 -7.63 -19.50 -2.81
CA ARG A 46 -8.84 -20.31 -2.68
C ARG A 46 -10.12 -19.51 -3.01
N TYR A 47 -10.04 -18.19 -3.02
CA TYR A 47 -11.16 -17.26 -3.21
C TYR A 47 -11.09 -16.48 -4.53
N GLU A 48 -10.27 -16.93 -5.49
CA GLU A 48 -10.03 -16.21 -6.75
C GLU A 48 -11.32 -15.78 -7.48
N ALA A 49 -12.31 -16.68 -7.55
CA ALA A 49 -13.58 -16.42 -8.22
C ALA A 49 -14.40 -15.29 -7.56
N VAL A 50 -14.22 -15.05 -6.27
CA VAL A 50 -15.02 -14.09 -5.47
C VAL A 50 -14.23 -12.86 -5.06
N LEU A 51 -12.93 -12.75 -5.38
CA LEU A 51 -12.12 -11.56 -5.11
C LEU A 51 -12.78 -10.24 -5.56
N PRO A 52 -13.41 -10.15 -6.76
CA PRO A 52 -14.09 -8.93 -7.19
C PRO A 52 -15.30 -8.54 -6.34
N GLU A 53 -15.85 -9.47 -5.56
CA GLU A 53 -17.10 -9.34 -4.81
C GLU A 53 -16.86 -9.11 -3.32
N LEU A 54 -15.63 -9.37 -2.83
CA LEU A 54 -15.25 -9.10 -1.45
C LEU A 54 -15.46 -7.61 -1.13
N LYS A 55 -16.14 -7.35 -0.02
CA LYS A 55 -16.48 -5.99 0.39
C LYS A 55 -15.24 -5.22 0.84
N ASN A 56 -15.22 -3.93 0.49
CA ASN A 56 -14.23 -3.00 1.02
C ASN A 56 -14.38 -2.89 2.55
N ARG A 57 -13.25 -2.89 3.24
CA ARG A 57 -13.12 -2.68 4.69
C ARG A 57 -12.21 -1.49 4.92
N ASP A 58 -12.74 -0.30 4.66
CA ASP A 58 -12.16 0.97 5.11
C ASP A 58 -13.17 1.64 6.06
N GLY A 59 -12.80 1.75 7.34
CA GLY A 59 -13.67 2.28 8.40
C GLY A 59 -14.97 1.49 8.66
N CYS A 60 -15.16 0.32 8.04
CA CYS A 60 -16.39 -0.47 8.16
C CYS A 60 -16.42 -1.19 9.51
N ARG A 61 -17.46 -0.90 10.30
CA ARG A 61 -17.69 -1.50 11.64
C ARG A 61 -18.57 -2.76 11.62
N GLU A 62 -19.12 -3.12 10.47
CA GLU A 62 -19.96 -4.31 10.31
C GLU A 62 -19.17 -5.59 10.61
N ALA A 63 -19.84 -6.68 10.97
CA ALA A 63 -19.17 -7.98 11.07
C ALA A 63 -18.70 -8.44 9.68
N LEU A 64 -17.57 -9.16 9.63
CA LEU A 64 -17.12 -9.83 8.41
C LEU A 64 -18.08 -10.97 8.08
N ASP A 65 -18.42 -11.14 6.81
CA ASP A 65 -18.98 -12.41 6.34
C ASP A 65 -17.92 -13.52 6.37
N GLU A 66 -18.38 -14.77 6.41
CA GLU A 66 -17.50 -15.94 6.52
C GLU A 66 -16.50 -16.05 5.36
N THR A 67 -16.89 -15.65 4.15
CA THR A 67 -16.01 -15.68 2.98
C THR A 67 -14.87 -14.67 3.11
N THR A 68 -15.17 -13.44 3.51
CA THR A 68 -14.17 -12.39 3.71
C THR A 68 -13.24 -12.74 4.87
N LYS A 69 -13.78 -13.31 5.96
CA LYS A 69 -12.98 -13.78 7.08
C LYS A 69 -12.00 -14.87 6.65
N ALA A 70 -12.48 -15.89 5.94
CA ALA A 70 -11.63 -17.00 5.51
C ALA A 70 -10.60 -16.57 4.45
N HIS A 71 -10.90 -15.54 3.63
CA HIS A 71 -9.90 -14.89 2.78
C HIS A 71 -8.83 -14.16 3.60
N TYR A 72 -9.20 -13.45 4.67
CA TYR A 72 -8.21 -12.81 5.54
C TYR A 72 -7.32 -13.82 6.26
N ASP A 73 -7.88 -14.96 6.66
CA ASP A 73 -7.11 -16.06 7.23
C ASP A 73 -6.09 -16.60 6.19
N GLU A 74 -6.48 -16.77 4.93
CA GLU A 74 -5.55 -17.12 3.84
C GLU A 74 -4.44 -16.07 3.65
N MET A 75 -4.79 -14.79 3.65
CA MET A 75 -3.82 -13.71 3.47
C MET A 75 -2.87 -13.60 4.68
N HIS A 76 -3.34 -13.93 5.88
CA HIS A 76 -2.53 -14.03 7.08
C HIS A 76 -1.52 -15.17 6.98
N GLU A 77 -1.97 -16.37 6.59
CA GLU A 77 -1.10 -17.54 6.33
C GLU A 77 0.00 -17.19 5.31
N LEU A 78 -0.38 -16.57 4.19
CA LEU A 78 0.55 -16.14 3.16
C LEU A 78 1.59 -15.13 3.70
N LEU A 79 1.15 -14.14 4.46
CA LEU A 79 2.06 -13.15 5.03
C LEU A 79 3.02 -13.79 6.05
N GLU A 80 2.52 -14.67 6.91
CA GLU A 80 3.38 -15.43 7.84
C GLU A 80 4.42 -16.26 7.12
N GLU A 81 4.04 -16.94 6.03
CA GLU A 81 4.96 -17.70 5.20
C GLU A 81 6.06 -16.78 4.63
N ILE A 82 5.68 -15.66 4.00
CA ILE A 82 6.63 -14.70 3.41
C ILE A 82 7.58 -14.14 4.47
N LEU A 83 7.07 -13.79 5.65
CA LEU A 83 7.87 -13.24 6.75
C LEU A 83 8.79 -14.29 7.36
N SER A 84 8.37 -15.55 7.44
CA SER A 84 9.20 -16.65 7.96
C SER A 84 10.41 -16.97 7.07
N GLN A 85 10.36 -16.62 5.79
CA GLN A 85 11.46 -16.77 4.85
C GLN A 85 12.51 -15.64 4.98
N GLN A 86 12.22 -14.57 5.73
CA GLN A 86 13.14 -13.45 5.91
C GLN A 86 14.09 -13.72 7.08
N GLU A 87 15.38 -13.78 6.78
CA GLU A 87 16.40 -13.99 7.79
C GLU A 87 16.45 -12.83 8.80
N GLY A 88 16.48 -13.16 10.10
CA GLY A 88 16.59 -12.18 11.18
C GLY A 88 15.30 -11.46 11.57
N LEU A 89 14.17 -11.71 10.90
CA LEU A 89 12.87 -11.24 11.40
C LEU A 89 12.35 -12.14 12.53
N PRO A 90 11.94 -11.56 13.67
CA PRO A 90 11.24 -12.33 14.69
C PRO A 90 9.85 -12.71 14.17
N LYS A 91 9.33 -13.85 14.65
CA LYS A 91 7.94 -14.21 14.42
C LYS A 91 7.03 -13.06 14.91
N PRO A 92 6.09 -12.57 14.08
CA PRO A 92 5.14 -11.54 14.52
C PRO A 92 4.33 -12.03 15.73
N SER A 93 4.17 -11.17 16.74
CA SER A 93 3.29 -11.49 17.86
C SER A 93 1.80 -11.30 17.54
N LEU A 94 1.51 -10.50 16.51
CA LEU A 94 0.16 -10.23 16.02
C LEU A 94 0.27 -9.77 14.56
N ILE A 95 -0.64 -10.25 13.72
CA ILE A 95 -0.92 -9.70 12.39
C ILE A 95 -2.40 -9.32 12.37
N ARG A 96 -2.72 -8.13 11.85
CA ARG A 96 -4.10 -7.66 11.73
C ARG A 96 -4.29 -6.99 10.38
N VAL A 97 -5.33 -7.41 9.65
CA VAL A 97 -5.76 -6.73 8.43
C VAL A 97 -6.42 -5.41 8.84
N LEU A 98 -5.76 -4.29 8.54
CA LEU A 98 -6.27 -2.97 8.87
C LEU A 98 -7.28 -2.49 7.83
N MET A 99 -6.93 -2.61 6.55
CA MET A 99 -7.72 -2.08 5.46
C MET A 99 -7.75 -3.07 4.31
N HIS A 100 -8.92 -3.19 3.67
CA HIS A 100 -9.07 -3.92 2.41
C HIS A 100 -9.84 -3.05 1.44
N THR A 101 -9.24 -2.78 0.28
CA THR A 101 -9.87 -2.00 -0.77
C THR A 101 -9.80 -2.76 -2.08
N ASN A 102 -10.96 -3.08 -2.62
CA ASN A 102 -11.14 -3.53 -3.98
C ASN A 102 -11.32 -2.32 -4.91
N ARG A 103 -10.38 -2.16 -5.83
CA ARG A 103 -10.37 -1.08 -6.82
C ARG A 103 -10.96 -1.59 -8.12
N VAL A 104 -12.30 -1.62 -8.19
CA VAL A 104 -13.02 -1.93 -9.42
C VAL A 104 -13.38 -0.64 -10.14
N SER A 105 -12.95 -0.48 -11.39
CA SER A 105 -13.50 0.56 -12.28
C SER A 105 -14.93 0.19 -12.64
N GLN A 106 -15.90 0.70 -11.88
CA GLN A 106 -17.31 0.49 -12.20
C GLN A 106 -17.76 1.53 -13.24
N VAL A 107 -18.15 1.05 -14.42
CA VAL A 107 -18.77 1.90 -15.45
C VAL A 107 -20.01 2.57 -14.86
N GLY A 108 -20.03 3.91 -14.87
CA GLY A 108 -21.16 4.70 -14.37
C GLY A 108 -21.05 5.17 -12.91
N GLN A 109 -20.09 4.70 -12.11
CA GLN A 109 -19.80 5.31 -10.80
C GLN A 109 -18.86 6.50 -10.94
N LYS A 110 -19.40 7.73 -10.80
CA LYS A 110 -18.59 8.93 -10.52
C LYS A 110 -17.86 8.72 -9.19
N GLY A 111 -16.56 8.46 -9.23
CA GLY A 111 -15.72 8.40 -8.03
C GLY A 111 -14.87 7.14 -7.86
N THR A 112 -14.89 6.19 -8.81
CA THR A 112 -13.83 5.17 -8.84
C THR A 112 -12.55 5.86 -9.31
N LEU A 113 -11.72 6.26 -8.35
CA LEU A 113 -10.40 6.84 -8.57
C LEU A 113 -9.65 5.88 -9.50
N GLY A 114 -9.37 6.35 -10.72
CA GLY A 114 -8.53 5.64 -11.68
C GLY A 114 -7.12 5.41 -11.13
N PRO A 115 -6.22 4.81 -11.93
CA PRO A 115 -4.83 4.69 -11.53
C PRO A 115 -4.27 6.05 -11.11
N ILE A 116 -3.54 6.05 -9.99
CA ILE A 116 -2.78 7.22 -9.55
C ILE A 116 -1.43 7.15 -10.27
N PHE A 117 -1.12 8.18 -11.05
CA PHE A 117 0.13 8.25 -11.82
C PHE A 117 1.28 8.91 -11.05
N ASN A 118 1.04 9.37 -9.82
CA ASN A 118 2.08 9.90 -8.95
C ASN A 118 2.81 8.76 -8.25
N VAL A 119 4.14 8.86 -8.15
CA VAL A 119 4.89 7.99 -7.25
C VAL A 119 4.73 8.52 -5.82
N HIS A 120 4.37 7.61 -4.91
CA HIS A 120 4.09 7.95 -3.53
C HIS A 120 4.38 6.79 -2.59
N VAL A 121 4.56 7.13 -1.32
CA VAL A 121 4.57 6.20 -0.20
C VAL A 121 3.25 6.39 0.56
N ASP A 122 2.45 5.33 0.64
CA ASP A 122 1.10 5.36 1.23
C ASP A 122 1.09 5.88 2.67
N GLN A 123 2.11 5.54 3.45
CA GLN A 123 2.22 5.90 4.87
C GLN A 123 3.62 6.43 5.18
N SER A 124 3.70 7.67 5.66
CA SER A 124 4.94 8.17 6.24
C SER A 124 5.19 7.55 7.63
N ALA A 125 6.43 7.58 8.10
CA ALA A 125 6.76 7.15 9.45
C ALA A 125 5.97 7.91 10.54
N SER A 126 5.67 9.19 10.31
CA SER A 126 4.90 10.00 11.26
C SER A 126 3.39 9.65 11.23
N ALA A 127 2.87 9.20 10.09
CA ALA A 127 1.49 8.80 9.93
C ALA A 127 1.20 7.38 10.47
N ALA A 128 2.23 6.51 10.54
CA ALA A 128 2.08 5.10 10.90
C ALA A 128 1.57 4.87 12.35
N VAL A 129 2.11 5.59 13.33
CA VAL A 129 1.71 5.43 14.75
C VAL A 129 0.26 5.90 14.99
N PRO A 130 -0.17 7.10 14.57
CA PRO A 130 -1.58 7.50 14.66
C PRO A 130 -2.53 6.54 13.93
N LEU A 131 -2.08 5.92 12.85
CA LEU A 131 -2.85 4.89 12.14
C LEU A 131 -3.03 3.64 13.01
N ALA A 132 -1.95 3.16 13.65
CA ALA A 132 -2.01 2.03 14.57
C ALA A 132 -2.99 2.29 15.73
N HIS A 133 -2.92 3.45 16.38
CA HIS A 133 -3.90 3.80 17.43
C HIS A 133 -5.34 3.75 16.95
N ARG A 134 -5.62 4.25 15.74
CA ARG A 134 -6.98 4.24 15.20
C ARG A 134 -7.54 2.84 15.01
N TRP A 135 -6.72 1.92 14.49
CA TRP A 135 -7.19 0.60 14.08
C TRP A 135 -7.04 -0.47 15.15
N LEU A 136 -6.09 -0.32 16.07
CA LEU A 136 -5.88 -1.26 17.18
C LEU A 136 -6.68 -0.86 18.43
N GLY A 137 -7.12 0.40 18.54
CA GLY A 137 -7.92 0.87 19.67
C GLY A 137 -7.18 0.68 20.99
N ASP A 138 -7.83 0.07 21.97
CA ASP A 138 -7.29 -0.10 23.33
C ASP A 138 -6.03 -0.98 23.38
N GLU A 139 -5.83 -1.87 22.40
CA GLU A 139 -4.64 -2.72 22.30
C GLU A 139 -3.40 -1.96 21.80
N ALA A 140 -3.58 -0.74 21.26
CA ALA A 140 -2.52 -0.02 20.55
C ALA A 140 -1.31 0.27 21.44
N GLU A 141 -1.52 0.78 22.65
CA GLU A 141 -0.44 1.17 23.58
C GLU A 141 0.46 -0.02 23.92
N GLU A 142 -0.14 -1.18 24.26
CA GLU A 142 0.61 -2.39 24.58
C GLU A 142 1.41 -2.90 23.38
N LEU A 143 0.80 -2.90 22.20
CA LEU A 143 1.44 -3.39 20.97
C LEU A 143 2.54 -2.46 20.46
N LEU A 144 2.33 -1.14 20.56
CA LEU A 144 3.30 -0.13 20.16
C LEU A 144 4.46 0.00 21.16
N ALA A 145 4.30 -0.45 22.40
CA ALA A 145 5.41 -0.58 23.35
C ALA A 145 6.42 -1.68 22.96
N LYS A 146 6.07 -2.56 22.01
CA LYS A 146 7.00 -3.56 21.48
C LYS A 146 8.04 -2.91 20.56
N PRO A 147 9.23 -3.53 20.38
CA PRO A 147 10.34 -2.87 19.68
C PRO A 147 10.07 -2.50 18.21
N ARG A 148 9.14 -3.18 17.54
CA ARG A 148 8.89 -3.04 16.10
C ARG A 148 7.43 -3.32 15.78
N PHE A 149 6.89 -2.53 14.85
CA PHE A 149 5.70 -2.86 14.08
C PHE A 149 5.94 -2.49 12.62
N GLN A 150 5.17 -3.09 11.72
CA GLN A 150 5.26 -2.83 10.29
C GLN A 150 3.86 -2.74 9.71
N ILE A 151 3.71 -1.89 8.69
CA ILE A 151 2.52 -1.83 7.85
C ILE A 151 2.94 -2.37 6.49
N ILE A 152 2.36 -3.50 6.10
CA ILE A 152 2.68 -4.18 4.84
C ILE A 152 1.43 -4.13 3.96
N SER A 153 1.57 -3.50 2.80
CA SER A 153 0.53 -3.49 1.77
C SER A 153 0.68 -4.71 0.87
N MET A 154 -0.43 -5.41 0.61
CA MET A 154 -0.49 -6.54 -0.32
C MET A 154 -1.35 -6.14 -1.51
N TRP A 155 -0.76 -6.16 -2.71
CA TRP A 155 -1.43 -5.83 -3.96
C TRP A 155 -1.64 -7.09 -4.78
N ARG A 156 -2.88 -7.36 -5.18
CA ARG A 156 -3.24 -8.51 -6.00
C ARG A 156 -4.11 -8.09 -7.18
N PRO A 157 -3.73 -8.43 -8.42
CA PRO A 157 -4.66 -8.30 -9.54
C PRO A 157 -5.83 -9.28 -9.36
N CYS A 158 -7.06 -8.79 -9.43
CA CYS A 158 -8.27 -9.63 -9.40
C CYS A 158 -8.64 -10.19 -10.79
N LYS A 159 -7.95 -9.74 -11.83
CA LYS A 159 -8.09 -10.15 -13.23
C LYS A 159 -6.83 -9.75 -13.99
N PRO A 160 -6.56 -10.32 -15.18
CA PRO A 160 -5.45 -9.89 -16.01
C PRO A 160 -5.46 -8.37 -16.26
N ILE A 161 -4.31 -7.73 -16.06
CA ILE A 161 -4.13 -6.29 -16.26
C ILE A 161 -3.65 -6.05 -17.69
N THR A 162 -4.37 -5.23 -18.45
CA THR A 162 -4.07 -4.95 -19.88
C THR A 162 -3.67 -3.50 -20.14
N ARG A 163 -3.75 -2.63 -19.12
CA ARG A 163 -3.35 -1.23 -19.15
C ARG A 163 -2.95 -0.78 -17.74
N ASP A 164 -2.15 0.27 -17.66
CA ASP A 164 -1.74 0.91 -16.40
C ASP A 164 -1.19 -0.11 -15.38
N PRO A 165 -0.10 -0.83 -15.72
CA PRO A 165 0.45 -1.86 -14.85
C PRO A 165 0.88 -1.26 -13.50
N PHE A 166 0.77 -2.05 -12.44
CA PHE A 166 1.26 -1.67 -11.13
C PHE A 166 2.80 -1.61 -11.16
N ALA A 167 3.36 -0.46 -10.82
CA ALA A 167 4.79 -0.24 -10.75
C ALA A 167 5.21 0.05 -9.31
N VAL A 168 6.39 -0.43 -8.94
CA VAL A 168 7.05 -0.18 -7.66
C VAL A 168 8.50 0.19 -7.93
N THR A 169 9.12 0.85 -6.95
CA THR A 169 10.53 1.23 -7.01
C THR A 169 11.24 0.83 -5.71
N ASP A 170 12.55 0.59 -5.79
CA ASP A 170 13.38 0.30 -4.62
C ASP A 170 13.55 1.59 -3.80
N ALA A 171 13.04 1.54 -2.56
CA ALA A 171 13.05 2.67 -1.64
C ALA A 171 14.46 3.20 -1.34
N ASN A 172 15.51 2.37 -1.47
CA ASN A 172 16.90 2.81 -1.25
C ASN A 172 17.47 3.65 -2.40
N THR A 173 16.71 3.83 -3.48
CA THR A 173 17.12 4.66 -4.62
C THR A 173 16.49 6.05 -4.63
N ILE A 174 15.64 6.33 -3.65
CA ILE A 174 15.00 7.64 -3.46
C ILE A 174 15.69 8.33 -2.29
N ALA A 175 16.22 9.53 -2.51
CA ALA A 175 16.80 10.29 -1.42
C ALA A 175 15.69 10.88 -0.54
N GLU A 176 15.93 11.02 0.76
CA GLU A 176 14.94 11.65 1.65
C GLU A 176 14.58 13.09 1.23
N SER A 177 15.50 13.79 0.56
CA SER A 177 15.28 15.12 -0.01
C SER A 177 14.24 15.16 -1.12
N ASP A 178 13.98 14.01 -1.76
CA ASP A 178 13.09 13.90 -2.91
C ASP A 178 11.65 13.60 -2.46
N TYR A 179 11.41 13.37 -1.17
CA TYR A 179 10.06 13.22 -0.62
C TYR A 179 9.43 14.57 -0.27
N VAL A 180 8.22 14.78 -0.79
CA VAL A 180 7.34 15.89 -0.44
C VAL A 180 6.20 15.37 0.42
N LYS A 181 6.07 15.92 1.63
CA LYS A 181 4.95 15.62 2.52
C LYS A 181 3.67 16.24 1.99
N VAL A 182 2.65 15.42 1.77
CA VAL A 182 1.32 15.87 1.37
C VAL A 182 0.34 15.61 2.51
N PRO A 183 -0.15 16.66 3.18
CA PRO A 183 -1.07 16.50 4.30
C PRO A 183 -2.49 16.18 3.81
N PHE A 184 -3.13 15.21 4.47
CA PHE A 184 -4.56 15.00 4.45
C PHE A 184 -5.18 15.59 5.72
N ILE A 185 -5.89 16.69 5.57
CA ILE A 185 -6.55 17.39 6.67
C ILE A 185 -7.99 16.89 6.78
N TYR A 186 -8.29 16.21 7.87
CA TYR A 186 -9.63 15.83 8.29
C TYR A 186 -10.09 16.76 9.43
N PRO A 187 -11.40 16.88 9.71
CA PRO A 187 -11.87 17.79 10.75
C PRO A 187 -11.24 17.52 12.13
N GLU A 188 -11.00 16.25 12.47
CA GLU A 188 -10.47 15.84 13.78
C GLU A 188 -9.00 15.43 13.76
N ARG A 189 -8.33 15.41 12.59
CA ARG A 189 -6.95 14.92 12.49
C ARG A 189 -6.23 15.39 11.23
N THR A 190 -4.91 15.35 11.29
CA THR A 190 -4.06 15.42 10.10
C THR A 190 -3.38 14.06 9.89
N SER A 191 -3.37 13.59 8.64
CA SER A 191 -2.56 12.49 8.15
C SER A 191 -1.60 13.03 7.09
N GLU A 192 -0.63 12.26 6.65
CA GLU A 192 0.20 12.62 5.50
C GLU A 192 0.56 11.38 4.68
N LEU A 193 0.79 11.57 3.39
CA LEU A 193 1.56 10.66 2.54
C LEU A 193 2.85 11.36 2.07
N LEU A 194 3.76 10.60 1.48
CA LEU A 194 4.92 11.16 0.80
C LEU A 194 4.71 11.03 -0.71
N GLU A 195 4.86 12.11 -1.46
CA GLU A 195 5.01 12.06 -2.91
C GLU A 195 6.48 12.24 -3.27
N GLU A 196 6.88 11.73 -4.41
CA GLU A 196 8.25 11.80 -4.89
C GLU A 196 8.40 12.92 -5.93
N CYS A 197 9.46 13.73 -5.78
CA CYS A 197 9.94 14.64 -6.80
C CYS A 197 10.61 13.87 -7.94
N PRO A 198 10.56 14.37 -9.19
CA PRO A 198 11.40 13.83 -10.26
C PRO A 198 12.87 13.83 -9.87
N ALA A 199 13.61 12.78 -10.26
CA ALA A 199 15.05 12.72 -10.04
C ALA A 199 15.74 13.96 -10.62
N GLU A 200 16.45 14.72 -9.78
CA GLU A 200 17.17 15.93 -10.21
C GLU A 200 18.27 15.63 -11.25
N ARG A 201 18.76 14.38 -11.26
CA ARG A 201 19.87 13.90 -12.10
C ARG A 201 19.39 12.78 -13.03
N PRO A 202 19.15 13.08 -14.32
CA PRO A 202 18.68 12.08 -15.30
C PRO A 202 19.59 10.85 -15.42
N GLU A 203 20.89 10.98 -15.14
CA GLU A 203 21.87 9.89 -15.16
C GLU A 203 21.81 8.96 -13.93
N LYS A 204 21.08 9.35 -12.88
CA LYS A 204 20.82 8.57 -11.66
C LYS A 204 19.33 8.58 -11.31
N PRO A 205 18.48 8.00 -12.17
CA PRO A 205 17.05 7.96 -11.90
C PRO A 205 16.76 7.06 -10.70
N HIS A 206 15.64 7.34 -10.01
CA HIS A 206 15.01 6.41 -9.08
C HIS A 206 14.71 5.11 -9.83
N ARG A 207 15.14 3.97 -9.28
CA ARG A 207 15.12 2.71 -10.02
C ARG A 207 15.13 1.50 -9.10
N CYS A 208 14.45 0.43 -9.51
CA CYS A 208 14.70 -0.90 -8.99
C CYS A 208 16.14 -1.32 -9.35
N ARG A 209 17.01 -1.52 -8.35
CA ARG A 209 18.32 -2.15 -8.60
C ARG A 209 18.14 -3.67 -8.69
N PRO A 210 18.84 -4.34 -9.62
CA PRO A 210 18.83 -5.80 -9.72
C PRO A 210 19.59 -6.47 -8.58
#